data_AF-A0A9X3N4X4-F1
#
_entry.id   AF-A0A9X3N4X4-F1
#
_cell.length_a   1.000
_cell.length_b   1.000
_cell.length_c   1.000
_cell.angle_alpha   90.00
_cell.angle_beta   90.00
_cell.angle_gamma   90.00
#
_symmetry.space_group_name_H-M   'P 1'
#
loop_
_entity.id
_entity.type
_entity.pdbx_description
1 polymer ?
#
loop_
_entity_poly.entity_id
_entity_poly.type
_entity_poly.pdbx_seq_one_letter_code
_entity_poly.pdbx_strand_id
1 'polypeptide(L)'
;MKYRRSDRPLPVVSIDETGSTGERLLDADQPTFALCAVHLEAEVAHEIIAPYLRDGRRELHFVSLRQSPAGRADIARLLGDQRLTTAACRVSVCHKPTALAAKTVDWLLEPILAALGHDLYAEQANVNLTEFVLAHGPKACGADAWDSFMLAAMELLWKRRARFLRALPPRPRALSLPL
;
A
#
# COMPACT_ATOMS: atom_id res chain seq x y z
N MET A 1 0.39 8.03 -31.35
CA MET A 1 0.03 9.27 -30.61
C MET A 1 1.21 9.62 -29.70
N LYS A 2 2.06 10.58 -30.10
CA LYS A 2 3.25 10.98 -29.34
C LYS A 2 2.79 11.86 -28.17
N TYR A 3 3.05 11.44 -26.93
CA TYR A 3 2.80 12.27 -25.75
C TYR A 3 3.62 13.56 -25.87
N ARG A 4 2.95 14.70 -26.05
CA ARG A 4 3.56 16.03 -26.00
C ARG A 4 3.94 16.27 -24.54
N ARG A 5 5.23 16.24 -24.22
CA ARG A 5 5.71 16.65 -22.90
C ARG A 5 5.29 18.11 -22.70
N SER A 6 4.46 18.36 -21.69
CA SER A 6 4.16 19.72 -21.25
C SER A 6 5.40 20.30 -20.56
N ASP A 7 5.65 21.60 -20.71
CA ASP A 7 6.71 22.34 -19.98
C ASP A 7 6.48 22.43 -18.46
N ARG A 8 5.51 21.68 -17.92
CA ARG A 8 5.28 21.59 -16.47
C ARG A 8 6.35 20.70 -15.85
N PRO A 9 6.93 21.10 -14.70
CA PRO A 9 7.81 20.22 -13.95
C PRO A 9 7.07 18.94 -13.58
N LEU A 10 7.76 17.80 -13.67
CA LEU A 10 7.20 16.51 -13.29
C LEU A 10 6.99 16.48 -11.77
N PRO A 11 5.85 15.96 -11.28
CA PRO A 11 5.63 15.83 -9.84
C PRO A 11 6.66 14.85 -9.24
N VAL A 12 7.15 15.19 -8.05
CA VAL A 12 7.97 14.26 -7.26
C VAL A 12 7.02 13.25 -6.61
N VAL A 13 7.19 11.97 -6.96
CA VAL A 13 6.41 10.88 -6.38
C VAL A 13 7.34 10.06 -5.48
N SER A 14 7.06 10.09 -4.19
CA SER A 14 7.73 9.27 -3.18
C SER A 14 6.77 8.19 -2.70
N ILE A 15 7.18 6.94 -2.75
CA ILE A 15 6.41 5.79 -2.26
C ILE A 15 7.19 5.19 -1.12
N ASP A 16 6.58 5.16 0.06
CA ASP A 16 7.15 4.52 1.25
C ASP A 16 6.19 3.44 1.76
N GLU A 17 6.75 2.31 2.16
CA GLU A 17 6.02 1.22 2.80
C GLU A 17 6.26 1.34 4.31
N THR A 18 5.22 1.70 5.06
CA THR A 18 5.35 1.74 6.52
C THR A 18 5.48 0.32 7.06
N GLY A 19 6.56 0.09 7.81
CA GLY A 19 6.89 -1.19 8.44
C GLY A 19 5.90 -1.58 9.54
N SER A 20 4.73 -2.08 9.15
CA SER A 20 3.86 -2.88 10.01
C SER A 20 3.70 -4.28 9.40
N THR A 21 2.98 -5.17 10.08
CA THR A 21 2.66 -6.55 9.66
C THR A 21 1.87 -6.64 8.33
N GLY A 22 1.98 -5.69 7.41
CA GLY A 22 1.25 -5.63 6.14
C GLY A 22 1.41 -6.88 5.30
N GLU A 23 2.53 -7.61 5.45
CA GLU A 23 2.73 -8.92 4.82
C GLU A 23 1.89 -10.03 5.46
N ARG A 24 1.57 -9.94 6.76
CA ARG A 24 0.72 -10.88 7.50
C ARG A 24 -0.74 -10.50 7.28
N LEU A 25 -1.29 -10.95 6.16
CA LEU A 25 -2.65 -10.63 5.74
C LEU A 25 -3.75 -11.39 6.53
N LEU A 26 -3.36 -12.34 7.36
CA LEU A 26 -4.25 -13.13 8.21
C LEU A 26 -4.00 -12.89 9.72
N ASP A 27 -3.33 -11.79 10.06
CA ASP A 27 -3.10 -11.41 11.47
C ASP A 27 -4.40 -10.91 12.10
N ALA A 28 -4.96 -11.69 13.03
CA ALA A 28 -6.21 -11.37 13.71
C ALA A 28 -6.08 -10.17 14.67
N ASP A 29 -4.89 -9.92 15.22
CA ASP A 29 -4.64 -8.79 16.11
C ASP A 29 -4.48 -7.48 15.31
N GLN A 30 -4.17 -7.57 14.02
CA GLN A 30 -4.08 -6.44 13.09
C GLN A 30 -4.84 -6.75 11.78
N PRO A 31 -6.18 -6.74 11.77
CA PRO A 31 -6.99 -7.20 10.64
C PRO A 31 -7.08 -6.18 9.49
N THR A 32 -6.51 -4.99 9.66
CA THR A 32 -6.55 -3.92 8.64
C THR A 32 -5.17 -3.33 8.37
N PHE A 33 -4.95 -2.83 7.17
CA PHE A 33 -3.90 -1.86 6.87
C PHE A 33 -4.50 -0.59 6.27
N ALA A 34 -3.76 0.51 6.32
CA ALA A 34 -4.13 1.76 5.69
C ALA A 34 -3.09 2.13 4.63
N LEU A 35 -3.58 2.61 3.49
CA LEU A 35 -2.79 3.29 2.47
C LEU A 35 -3.07 4.78 2.60
N CYS A 36 -2.03 5.59 2.62
CA CYS A 36 -2.15 7.05 2.63
C CYS A 36 -1.45 7.62 1.40
N ALA A 37 -2.14 8.51 0.70
CA ALA A 37 -1.56 9.34 -0.33
C ALA A 37 -1.62 10.80 0.13
N VAL A 38 -0.50 11.52 -0.01
CA VAL A 38 -0.38 12.93 0.33
C VAL A 38 0.06 13.68 -0.92
N HIS A 39 -0.67 14.73 -1.26
CA HIS A 39 -0.37 15.62 -2.38
C HIS A 39 -0.30 17.06 -1.87
N LEU A 40 0.92 17.59 -1.87
CA LEU A 40 1.25 18.92 -1.37
C LEU A 40 2.35 19.51 -2.26
N GLU A 41 2.38 20.84 -2.35
CA GLU A 41 3.55 21.55 -2.87
C GLU A 41 4.76 21.31 -1.95
N ALA A 42 5.95 21.25 -2.54
CA ALA A 42 7.17 20.87 -1.81
C ALA A 42 7.50 21.84 -0.66
N GLU A 43 7.29 23.13 -0.88
CA GLU A 43 7.49 24.19 0.11
C GLU A 43 6.54 24.02 1.29
N VAL A 44 5.27 23.73 1.02
CA VAL A 44 4.26 23.50 2.07
C VAL A 44 4.60 22.26 2.88
N ALA A 45 4.99 21.17 2.22
CA ALA A 45 5.42 19.95 2.91
C ALA A 45 6.63 20.21 3.81
N HIS A 46 7.61 21.01 3.35
CA HIS A 46 8.77 21.40 4.13
C HIS A 46 8.38 22.23 5.37
N GLU A 47 7.53 23.24 5.20
CA GLU A 47 7.04 24.07 6.31
C GLU A 47 6.29 23.28 7.37
N ILE A 48 5.53 22.25 6.97
CA ILE A 48 4.82 21.35 7.89
C ILE A 48 5.82 20.57 8.75
N ILE A 49 6.89 20.02 8.15
CA ILE A 49 7.82 19.13 8.87
C ILE A 49 8.96 19.87 9.60
N ALA A 50 9.35 21.06 9.15
CA ALA A 50 10.50 21.79 9.66
C ALA A 50 10.52 21.98 11.19
N PRO A 51 9.41 22.28 11.88
CA PRO A 51 9.38 22.42 13.34
C PRO A 51 9.75 21.14 14.13
N TYR A 52 9.72 19.99 13.46
CA TYR A 52 9.96 18.67 14.05
C TYR A 52 11.37 18.12 13.72
N LEU A 53 12.08 18.72 12.76
CA LEU A 53 13.46 18.38 12.37
C LEU A 53 14.49 18.99 13.34
N ARG A 54 14.31 18.76 14.64
CA ARG A 54 15.23 19.21 15.70
C ARG A 54 16.49 18.36 15.72
N ASP A 55 17.54 18.82 16.40
CA ASP A 55 18.78 18.05 16.67
C ASP A 55 19.59 17.65 15.42
N GLY A 56 19.51 18.45 14.34
CA GLY A 56 20.24 18.18 13.09
C GLY A 56 19.69 17.01 12.27
N ARG A 57 18.50 16.50 12.64
CA ARG A 57 17.81 15.45 11.89
C ARG A 57 17.41 15.97 10.50
N ARG A 58 17.74 15.20 9.47
CA ARG A 58 17.31 15.48 8.09
C ARG A 58 15.94 14.88 7.75
N GLU A 59 15.48 13.92 8.54
CA GLU A 59 14.24 13.17 8.31
C GLU A 59 13.54 12.81 9.64
N LEU A 60 12.21 12.68 9.59
CA LEU A 60 11.38 12.20 10.69
C LEU A 60 11.14 10.69 10.55
N HIS A 61 11.75 9.89 11.41
CA HIS A 61 11.48 8.45 11.44
C HIS A 61 10.38 8.12 12.45
N PHE A 62 9.25 7.60 11.96
CA PHE A 62 8.11 7.21 12.81
C PHE A 62 8.51 6.23 13.93
N VAL A 63 9.38 5.25 13.62
CA VAL A 63 9.84 4.25 14.59
C VAL A 63 10.56 4.89 15.78
N SER A 64 11.34 5.94 15.55
CA SER A 64 12.02 6.69 16.60
C SER A 64 11.05 7.60 17.37
N LEU A 65 10.16 8.29 16.66
CA LEU A 65 9.21 9.23 17.27
C LEU A 65 8.21 8.53 18.20
N ARG A 66 7.70 7.36 17.81
CA ARG A 66 6.68 6.65 18.59
C ARG A 66 7.17 6.13 19.95
N GLN A 67 8.49 6.06 20.16
CA GLN A 67 9.09 5.49 21.38
C GLN A 67 9.01 6.42 22.59
N SER A 68 8.95 7.74 22.39
CA SER A 68 8.96 8.73 23.48
C SER A 68 7.62 9.45 23.62
N PRO A 69 7.26 9.94 24.82
CA PRO A 69 6.08 10.80 24.99
C PRO A 69 6.14 12.08 24.14
N ALA A 70 7.31 12.72 24.05
CA ALA A 70 7.51 13.92 23.25
C ALA A 70 7.33 13.64 21.75
N GLY A 71 7.93 12.56 21.24
CA GLY A 71 7.78 12.18 19.82
C GLY A 71 6.34 11.79 19.46
N ARG A 72 5.60 11.13 20.36
CA ARG A 72 4.16 10.89 20.17
C ARG A 72 3.33 12.17 20.13
N ALA A 73 3.66 13.15 20.98
CA ALA A 73 3.01 14.46 20.94
C ALA A 73 3.33 15.22 19.64
N ASP A 74 4.56 15.11 19.14
CA ASP A 74 4.96 15.70 17.86
C ASP A 74 4.23 15.05 16.67
N ILE A 75 4.07 13.73 16.67
CA ILE A 75 3.23 13.03 15.68
C ILE A 75 1.80 13.56 15.72
N ALA A 76 1.21 13.69 16.92
CA ALA A 76 -0.16 14.19 17.05
C ALA A 76 -0.31 15.63 16.54
N ARG A 77 0.67 16.50 16.83
CA ARG A 77 0.68 17.90 16.35
C ARG A 77 0.86 17.97 14.83
N LEU A 78 1.74 17.14 14.26
CA LEU A 78 1.96 17.04 12.82
C LEU A 78 0.68 16.61 12.09
N LEU A 79 0.03 15.56 12.57
CA LEU A 79 -1.22 15.05 11.99
C LEU A 79 -2.40 16.03 12.18
N GLY A 80 -2.29 16.97 13.12
CA GLY A 80 -3.26 18.04 13.34
C GLY A 80 -3.00 19.32 12.54
N ASP A 81 -1.99 19.36 11.66
CA ASP A 81 -1.75 20.54 10.82
C ASP A 81 -2.93 20.77 9.86
N GLN A 82 -3.47 22.00 9.89
CA GLN A 82 -4.68 22.37 9.14
C GLN A 82 -4.51 22.25 7.61
N ARG A 83 -3.27 22.20 7.12
CA ARG A 83 -2.96 22.02 5.69
C ARG A 83 -3.09 20.57 5.24
N LEU A 84 -3.10 19.60 6.16
CA LEU A 84 -3.37 18.18 5.90
C LEU A 84 -4.89 17.92 5.74
N THR A 85 -5.50 18.62 4.81
CA THR A 85 -6.93 18.52 4.52
C THR A 85 -7.28 17.21 3.78
N THR A 86 -8.57 16.88 3.68
CA THR A 86 -9.02 15.75 2.85
C THR A 86 -8.75 15.95 1.36
N ALA A 87 -8.49 17.18 0.90
CA ALA A 87 -8.07 17.44 -0.48
C ALA A 87 -6.58 17.10 -0.69
N ALA A 88 -5.75 17.33 0.33
CA ALA A 88 -4.32 17.03 0.30
C ALA A 88 -4.01 15.57 0.65
N CYS A 89 -4.79 14.96 1.54
CA CYS A 89 -4.55 13.63 2.09
C CYS A 89 -5.73 12.70 1.79
N ARG A 90 -5.45 11.55 1.21
CA ARG A 90 -6.41 10.45 1.02
C ARG A 90 -5.93 9.23 1.77
N VAL A 91 -6.79 8.69 2.64
CA VAL A 91 -6.54 7.45 3.36
C VAL A 91 -7.55 6.42 2.91
N SER A 92 -7.07 5.24 2.53
CA SER A 92 -7.89 4.07 2.25
C SER A 92 -7.55 2.98 3.27
N VAL A 93 -8.57 2.49 3.97
CA VAL A 93 -8.42 1.37 4.91
C VAL A 93 -8.88 0.10 4.21
N CYS A 94 -8.11 -0.97 4.35
CA CYS A 94 -8.44 -2.26 3.76
C CYS A 94 -8.43 -3.35 4.83
N HIS A 95 -9.45 -4.20 4.80
CA HIS A 95 -9.49 -5.44 5.58
C HIS A 95 -8.54 -6.46 4.95
N LYS A 96 -7.56 -6.95 5.72
CA LYS A 96 -6.46 -7.76 5.21
C LYS A 96 -6.89 -9.09 4.60
N PRO A 97 -7.83 -9.87 5.19
CA PRO A 97 -8.39 -11.05 4.54
C PRO A 97 -9.04 -10.73 3.20
N THR A 98 -9.71 -9.58 3.08
CA THR A 98 -10.31 -9.14 1.82
C THR A 98 -9.24 -8.80 0.79
N ALA A 99 -8.17 -8.12 1.19
CA ALA A 99 -7.03 -7.85 0.31
C ALA A 99 -6.35 -9.14 -0.19
N LEU A 100 -6.23 -10.14 0.68
CA LEU A 100 -5.68 -11.45 0.32
C LEU A 100 -6.59 -12.17 -0.69
N ALA A 101 -7.90 -12.23 -0.43
CA ALA A 101 -8.85 -12.84 -1.35
C ALA A 101 -8.89 -12.11 -2.71
N ALA A 102 -8.87 -10.78 -2.73
CA ALA A 102 -8.81 -10.00 -3.96
C ALA A 102 -7.57 -10.34 -4.79
N LYS A 103 -6.40 -10.41 -4.15
CA LYS A 103 -5.16 -10.82 -4.81
C LYS A 103 -5.22 -12.26 -5.33
N THR A 104 -5.83 -13.17 -4.58
CA THR A 104 -6.06 -14.55 -5.00
C THR A 104 -6.93 -14.61 -6.24
N VAL A 105 -8.03 -13.84 -6.27
CA VAL A 105 -8.90 -13.70 -7.45
C VAL A 105 -8.11 -13.15 -8.64
N ASP A 106 -7.42 -12.01 -8.47
CA ASP A 106 -6.64 -11.37 -9.54
C ASP A 106 -5.50 -12.24 -10.06
N TRP A 107 -4.88 -13.09 -9.23
CA TRP A 107 -3.67 -13.82 -9.64
C TRP A 107 -3.91 -15.26 -10.07
N LEU A 108 -4.98 -15.88 -9.59
CA LEU A 108 -5.32 -17.26 -9.91
C LEU A 108 -6.53 -17.33 -10.83
N LEU A 109 -7.60 -16.61 -10.52
CA LEU A 109 -8.88 -16.75 -11.23
C LEU A 109 -8.94 -15.86 -12.46
N GLU A 110 -8.49 -14.60 -12.37
CA GLU A 110 -8.52 -13.66 -13.51
C GLU A 110 -7.79 -14.22 -14.74
N PRO A 111 -6.55 -14.78 -14.65
CA PRO A 111 -5.86 -15.27 -15.84
C PRO A 111 -6.56 -16.47 -16.48
N ILE A 112 -7.21 -17.32 -15.66
CA ILE A 112 -7.98 -18.47 -16.13
C ILE A 112 -9.24 -17.99 -16.84
N LEU A 113 -9.97 -17.05 -16.25
CA LEU A 113 -11.21 -16.50 -16.79
C LEU A 113 -10.94 -15.70 -18.08
N ALA A 114 -9.87 -14.91 -18.11
CA ALA A 114 -9.42 -14.20 -19.31
C ALA A 114 -9.09 -15.18 -20.45
N ALA A 115 -8.41 -16.29 -20.16
CA ALA A 115 -8.14 -17.34 -21.16
C ALA A 115 -9.42 -18.02 -21.70
N LEU A 116 -10.51 -17.98 -20.92
CA LEU A 116 -11.84 -18.45 -21.32
C LEU A 116 -12.70 -17.35 -21.99
N GLY A 117 -12.16 -16.15 -22.17
CA GLY A 117 -12.84 -15.02 -22.82
C GLY A 117 -13.71 -14.16 -21.89
N HIS A 118 -13.55 -14.28 -20.58
CA HIS A 118 -14.23 -13.45 -19.59
C HIS A 118 -13.32 -12.31 -19.10
N ASP A 119 -13.80 -11.07 -19.20
CA ASP A 119 -13.14 -9.90 -18.59
C ASP A 119 -13.62 -9.71 -17.15
N LEU A 120 -12.76 -10.01 -16.18
CA LEU A 120 -13.10 -9.90 -14.77
C LEU A 120 -13.07 -8.46 -14.25
N TYR A 121 -12.48 -7.52 -15.00
CA TYR A 121 -12.47 -6.10 -14.63
C TYR A 121 -13.70 -5.36 -15.16
N ALA A 122 -14.42 -5.94 -16.13
CA ALA A 122 -15.72 -5.46 -16.56
C ALA A 122 -16.72 -5.47 -15.39
N GLU A 123 -17.46 -4.37 -15.22
CA GLU A 123 -18.55 -4.25 -14.25
C GLU A 123 -18.19 -4.63 -12.81
N GLN A 124 -16.91 -4.46 -12.42
CA GLN A 124 -16.40 -4.81 -11.08
C GLN A 124 -16.57 -6.29 -10.71
N ALA A 125 -16.60 -7.19 -11.70
CA ALA A 125 -16.78 -8.63 -11.47
C ALA A 125 -15.68 -9.23 -10.55
N ASN A 126 -14.47 -8.68 -10.56
CA ASN A 126 -13.37 -9.05 -9.67
C ASN A 126 -13.70 -8.75 -8.20
N VAL A 127 -14.35 -7.62 -7.91
CA VAL A 127 -14.80 -7.25 -6.56
C VAL A 127 -15.91 -8.19 -6.11
N ASN A 128 -16.92 -8.39 -6.97
CA ASN A 128 -18.05 -9.28 -6.68
C ASN A 128 -17.59 -10.71 -6.40
N LEU A 129 -16.65 -11.23 -7.22
CA LEU A 129 -16.10 -12.57 -7.03
C LEU A 129 -15.27 -12.66 -5.75
N THR A 130 -14.53 -11.62 -5.39
CA THR A 130 -13.78 -11.55 -4.12
C THR A 130 -14.71 -11.67 -2.92
N GLU A 131 -15.78 -10.89 -2.89
CA GLU A 131 -16.77 -10.93 -1.81
C GLU A 131 -17.48 -12.29 -1.76
N PHE A 132 -17.85 -12.84 -2.92
CA PHE A 132 -18.46 -14.16 -3.03
C PHE A 132 -17.57 -15.25 -2.44
N VAL A 133 -16.28 -15.27 -2.82
CA VAL A 133 -15.28 -16.23 -2.33
C VAL A 133 -15.10 -16.13 -0.82
N LEU A 134 -14.99 -14.92 -0.27
CA LEU A 134 -14.88 -14.72 1.18
C LEU A 134 -16.12 -15.18 1.93
N ALA A 135 -17.31 -14.84 1.43
CA ALA A 135 -18.57 -15.12 2.12
C ALA A 135 -18.95 -16.61 2.11
N HIS A 136 -18.60 -17.33 1.03
CA HIS A 136 -19.04 -18.71 0.81
C HIS A 136 -17.92 -19.74 0.97
N GLY A 137 -16.66 -19.34 0.87
CA GLY A 137 -15.49 -20.23 0.97
C GLY A 137 -15.53 -21.18 2.17
N PRO A 138 -15.65 -20.67 3.42
CA PRO A 138 -15.69 -21.52 4.61
C PRO A 138 -16.82 -22.55 4.60
N LYS A 139 -17.98 -22.21 4.03
CA LYS A 139 -19.14 -23.10 3.94
C LYS A 139 -18.98 -24.13 2.82
N ALA A 140 -18.37 -23.74 1.71
CA ALA A 140 -18.24 -24.59 0.52
C ALA A 140 -17.18 -25.68 0.69
N CYS A 141 -16.07 -25.39 1.38
CA CYS A 141 -14.97 -26.34 1.56
C CYS A 141 -14.73 -26.80 3.00
N GLY A 142 -15.42 -26.21 3.98
CA GLY A 142 -15.19 -26.42 5.42
C GLY A 142 -14.14 -25.44 5.97
N ALA A 143 -14.26 -25.10 7.26
CA ALA A 143 -13.43 -24.08 7.90
C ALA A 143 -11.92 -24.40 7.82
N ASP A 144 -11.52 -25.63 8.16
CA ASP A 144 -10.11 -26.03 8.16
C ASP A 144 -9.48 -25.98 6.76
N ALA A 145 -10.24 -26.40 5.74
CA ALA A 145 -9.78 -26.36 4.35
C ALA A 145 -9.68 -24.92 3.84
N TRP A 146 -10.61 -24.06 4.25
CA TRP A 146 -10.60 -22.64 3.93
C TRP A 146 -9.41 -21.91 4.54
N ASP A 147 -9.13 -22.15 5.82
CA ASP A 147 -7.99 -21.55 6.51
C ASP A 147 -6.67 -22.01 5.87
N SER A 148 -6.57 -23.30 5.54
CA SER A 148 -5.42 -23.86 4.80
C SER A 148 -5.27 -23.21 3.43
N PHE A 149 -6.36 -22.97 2.71
CA PHE A 149 -6.35 -22.29 1.42
C PHE A 149 -5.86 -20.84 1.54
N MET A 150 -6.37 -20.07 2.50
CA MET A 150 -5.98 -18.68 2.70
C MET A 150 -4.50 -18.56 3.11
N LEU A 151 -4.01 -19.48 3.96
CA LEU A 151 -2.59 -19.57 4.31
C LEU A 151 -1.72 -19.86 3.07
N ALA A 152 -2.10 -20.84 2.26
CA ALA A 152 -1.39 -21.18 1.03
C ALA A 152 -1.39 -20.02 0.02
N ALA A 153 -2.50 -19.29 -0.10
CA ALA A 153 -2.58 -18.10 -0.92
C ALA A 153 -1.60 -17.02 -0.45
N MET A 154 -1.53 -16.75 0.86
CA MET A 154 -0.59 -15.78 1.43
C MET A 154 0.87 -16.18 1.16
N GLU A 155 1.22 -17.46 1.31
CA GLU A 155 2.55 -17.96 0.96
C GLU A 155 2.89 -17.77 -0.51
N LEU A 156 1.94 -18.01 -1.41
CA LEU A 156 2.11 -17.78 -2.84
C LEU A 156 2.42 -16.30 -3.12
N LEU A 157 1.74 -15.38 -2.43
CA LEU A 157 1.99 -13.95 -2.54
C LEU A 157 3.45 -13.61 -2.19
N TRP A 158 3.94 -14.14 -1.07
CA TRP A 158 5.32 -13.90 -0.61
C TRP A 158 6.36 -14.48 -1.58
N LYS A 159 6.16 -15.71 -2.07
CA LYS A 159 7.06 -16.35 -3.04
C LYS A 159 7.14 -15.56 -4.34
N ARG A 160 6.02 -15.01 -4.84
CA ARG A 160 6.00 -14.17 -6.04
C ARG A 160 6.66 -12.81 -5.81
N ARG A 161 6.43 -12.14 -4.66
CA ARG A 161 7.14 -10.90 -4.29
C ARG A 161 8.65 -11.11 -4.36
N ALA A 162 9.15 -12.18 -3.77
CA ALA A 162 10.57 -12.50 -3.79
C ALA A 162 11.14 -12.65 -5.22
N ARG A 163 10.38 -13.23 -6.15
CA ARG A 163 10.78 -13.31 -7.57
C ARG A 163 10.78 -11.93 -8.24
N PHE A 164 9.74 -11.13 -8.01
CA PHE A 164 9.65 -9.78 -8.57
C PHE A 164 10.82 -8.90 -8.09
N LEU A 165 11.12 -8.89 -6.79
CA LEU A 165 12.23 -8.12 -6.24
C LEU A 165 13.60 -8.57 -6.79
N ARG A 166 13.77 -9.86 -7.11
CA ARG A 166 14.98 -10.38 -7.77
C ARG A 166 15.06 -10.00 -9.25
N ALA A 167 13.93 -9.76 -9.90
CA ALA A 167 13.86 -9.36 -11.30
C ALA A 167 14.02 -7.84 -11.49
N LEU A 168 13.82 -7.04 -10.43
CA LEU A 168 14.10 -5.61 -10.47
C LEU A 168 15.60 -5.39 -10.70
N PRO A 169 15.99 -4.53 -11.66
CA PRO A 169 17.38 -4.14 -11.79
C PRO A 169 17.86 -3.50 -10.48
N PRO A 170 19.13 -3.68 -10.07
CA PRO A 170 19.67 -3.00 -8.90
C PRO A 170 19.46 -1.50 -9.04
N ARG A 171 19.14 -0.83 -7.93
CA ARG A 171 18.86 0.62 -7.89
C ARG A 171 19.87 1.35 -8.78
N PRO A 172 19.44 2.11 -9.81
CA PRO A 172 20.38 2.98 -10.50
C PRO A 172 21.00 3.89 -9.44
N ARG A 173 22.34 3.90 -9.34
CA ARG A 173 23.04 4.92 -8.57
C ARG A 173 22.49 6.25 -9.04
N ALA A 174 22.09 7.10 -8.08
CA ALA A 174 21.45 8.38 -8.32
C ALA A 174 22.00 9.02 -9.58
N LEU A 175 21.14 9.24 -10.58
CA LEU A 175 21.46 10.08 -11.73
C LEU A 175 21.85 11.44 -11.16
N SER A 176 23.16 11.70 -11.10
CA SER A 176 23.72 13.01 -10.90
C SER A 176 23.22 13.88 -12.05
N LEU A 177 22.14 14.62 -11.80
CA LEU A 177 21.74 15.71 -12.68
C LEU A 177 22.83 16.79 -12.55
N PRO A 178 23.49 17.20 -13.65
CA PRO A 178 24.42 18.32 -13.59
C PRO A 178 23.64 19.57 -13.18
N LEU A 179 24.22 20.31 -12.23
CA LEU A 179 23.80 21.67 -11.86
C LEU A 179 23.87 22.61 -13.06
#